data_AF-A0A928RPT8-F1
#
_entry.id   AF-A0A928RPT8-F1
#
_cell.length_a   1.000
_cell.length_b   1.000
_cell.length_c   1.000
_cell.angle_alpha   90.00
_cell.angle_beta   90.00
_cell.angle_gamma   90.00
#
_symmetry.space_group_name_H-M   'P 1'
#
loop_
_entity.id
_entity.type
_entity.pdbx_description
1 polymer ?
#
loop_
_entity_poly.entity_id
_entity_poly.type
_entity_poly.pdbx_seq_one_letter_code
_entity_poly.pdbx_strand_id
1 'polypeptide(L)'
;MEKYSYDQSDFKEIERGGMIYRLCRIVALRDIHNPRLFVKAGEKGGYVFPDGLSQEGESWVDQGSVIGPQCEVAGNALVQQSYLGRNVVVKDNAVVTKSTLEFAPRGIEISGRGRVVSSYLQGNIRVSGEAAVVRSKMFGNINVFGIANVYDCNVESNSTLEIANREYYVGKTILAQGNEHRGVEKRLGR
;
A
#
# COMPACT_ATOMS: atom_id res chain seq x y z
N MET A 1 -15.80 20.84 5.62
CA MET A 1 -16.48 20.40 4.38
C MET A 1 -16.08 18.97 4.15
N GLU A 2 -17.03 18.07 3.93
CA GLU A 2 -16.73 16.67 3.61
C GLU A 2 -15.90 16.58 2.32
N LYS A 3 -14.96 15.64 2.27
CA LYS A 3 -14.05 15.46 1.14
C LYS A 3 -14.72 14.67 0.01
N TYR A 4 -15.47 13.64 0.37
CA TYR A 4 -16.09 12.73 -0.59
C TYR A 4 -17.36 12.10 -0.01
N SER A 5 -18.21 11.55 -0.88
CA SER A 5 -19.36 10.71 -0.52
C SER A 5 -19.26 9.33 -1.17
N TYR A 6 -20.03 8.37 -0.66
CA TYR A 6 -20.21 7.07 -1.29
C TYR A 6 -21.43 7.08 -2.23
N ASP A 7 -21.22 6.75 -3.50
CA ASP A 7 -22.29 6.48 -4.47
C ASP A 7 -22.87 5.08 -4.17
N GLN A 8 -24.01 5.04 -3.48
CA GLN A 8 -24.66 3.78 -3.07
C GLN A 8 -25.18 2.96 -4.25
N SER A 9 -25.35 3.57 -5.43
CA SER A 9 -25.82 2.89 -6.64
C SER A 9 -24.68 2.24 -7.44
N ASP A 10 -23.45 2.75 -7.31
CA ASP A 10 -22.25 2.24 -7.97
C ASP A 10 -21.40 1.49 -6.93
N PHE A 11 -21.65 0.20 -6.79
CA PHE A 11 -20.99 -0.65 -5.80
C PHE A 11 -20.41 -1.93 -6.41
N LYS A 12 -19.49 -2.54 -5.67
CA LYS A 12 -18.96 -3.89 -5.90
C LYS A 12 -19.12 -4.73 -4.67
N GLU A 13 -19.35 -6.01 -4.87
CA GLU A 13 -19.29 -7.02 -3.82
C GLU A 13 -18.03 -7.86 -4.01
N ILE A 14 -17.33 -8.11 -2.90
CA ILE A 14 -16.19 -9.02 -2.86
C ILE A 14 -16.44 -10.09 -1.81
N GLU A 15 -16.14 -11.34 -2.15
CA GLU A 15 -16.20 -12.46 -1.22
C GLU A 15 -14.81 -12.78 -0.66
N ARG A 16 -14.69 -12.84 0.67
CA ARG A 16 -13.47 -13.22 1.37
C ARG A 16 -13.79 -13.98 2.65
N GLY A 17 -13.24 -15.19 2.79
CA GLY A 17 -13.42 -16.01 3.99
C GLY A 17 -14.89 -16.37 4.27
N GLY A 18 -15.70 -16.55 3.22
CA GLY A 18 -17.14 -16.81 3.33
C GLY A 18 -18.00 -15.60 3.72
N MET A 19 -17.41 -14.40 3.83
CA MET A 19 -18.13 -13.15 4.04
C MET A 19 -18.18 -12.33 2.75
N ILE A 20 -19.32 -11.69 2.50
CA ILE A 20 -19.51 -10.74 1.39
C ILE A 20 -19.34 -9.33 1.94
N TYR A 21 -18.47 -8.56 1.30
CA TYR A 21 -18.24 -7.15 1.62
C TYR A 21 -18.71 -6.27 0.47
N ARG A 22 -19.49 -5.24 0.79
CA ARG A 22 -19.92 -4.22 -0.17
C ARG A 22 -18.98 -3.01 -0.11
N LEU A 23 -18.48 -2.61 -1.27
CA LEU A 23 -17.63 -1.45 -1.47
C LEU A 23 -18.37 -0.48 -2.38
N CYS A 24 -18.40 0.79 -2.03
CA CYS A 24 -19.07 1.82 -2.84
C CYS A 24 -18.04 2.68 -3.55
N ARG A 25 -18.40 3.15 -4.74
CA ARG A 25 -17.62 4.14 -5.48
C ARG A 25 -17.59 5.43 -4.68
N ILE A 26 -16.42 6.04 -4.52
CA ILE A 26 -16.31 7.38 -3.92
C ILE A 26 -16.48 8.47 -4.98
N VAL A 27 -17.07 9.59 -4.59
CA VAL A 27 -17.25 10.79 -5.43
C VAL A 27 -16.73 12.00 -4.66
N ALA A 28 -15.84 12.79 -5.26
CA ALA A 28 -15.30 13.99 -4.63
C ALA A 28 -16.41 15.03 -4.42
N LEU A 29 -16.53 15.58 -3.21
CA LEU A 29 -17.50 16.64 -2.88
C LEU A 29 -16.91 18.05 -2.99
N ARG A 30 -15.59 18.13 -3.05
CA ARG A 30 -14.81 19.35 -3.26
C ARG A 30 -13.59 19.03 -4.09
N ASP A 31 -12.89 20.07 -4.54
CA ASP A 31 -11.57 19.91 -5.13
C ASP A 31 -10.59 19.34 -4.08
N ILE A 32 -9.77 18.38 -4.50
CA ILE A 32 -8.76 17.71 -3.66
C ILE A 32 -7.39 18.04 -4.24
N HIS A 33 -6.57 18.68 -3.40
CA HIS A 33 -5.25 19.18 -3.75
C HIS A 33 -4.18 18.23 -3.20
N ASN A 34 -4.19 16.98 -3.68
CA ASN A 34 -3.13 16.04 -3.31
C ASN A 34 -1.78 16.55 -3.88
N PRO A 35 -0.64 16.41 -3.18
CA PRO A 35 0.66 16.85 -3.68
C PRO A 35 1.09 16.27 -5.04
N ARG A 36 0.41 15.22 -5.53
CA ARG A 36 0.76 14.49 -6.75
C ARG A 36 -0.32 14.51 -7.83
N LEU A 37 -1.54 14.95 -7.50
CA LEU A 37 -2.62 15.05 -8.45
C LEU A 37 -3.67 16.06 -7.99
N PHE A 38 -4.49 16.52 -8.91
CA PHE A 38 -5.65 17.36 -8.63
C PHE A 38 -6.92 16.60 -8.99
N VAL A 39 -7.85 16.47 -8.04
CA VAL A 39 -9.18 15.89 -8.26
C VAL A 39 -10.19 17.02 -8.23
N LYS A 40 -11.04 17.12 -9.25
CA LYS A 40 -12.13 18.09 -9.24
C LYS A 40 -13.33 17.57 -8.47
N ALA A 41 -14.09 18.48 -7.86
CA ALA A 41 -15.40 18.16 -7.32
C ALA A 41 -16.26 17.43 -8.36
N GLY A 42 -16.93 16.37 -7.96
CA GLY A 42 -17.74 15.49 -8.81
C GLY A 42 -16.98 14.34 -9.48
N GLU A 43 -15.64 14.31 -9.43
CA GLU A 43 -14.88 13.18 -10.00
C GLU A 43 -15.06 11.89 -9.18
N LYS A 44 -15.18 10.78 -9.90
CA LYS A 44 -15.29 9.43 -9.31
C LYS A 44 -13.90 8.88 -8.98
N GLY A 45 -13.72 8.41 -7.74
CA GLY A 45 -12.53 7.69 -7.28
C GLY A 45 -12.72 6.17 -7.33
N GLY A 46 -12.01 5.42 -6.49
CA GLY A 46 -12.07 3.95 -6.45
C GLY A 46 -13.30 3.36 -5.74
N TYR A 47 -13.34 2.04 -5.64
CA TYR A 47 -14.29 1.33 -4.77
C TYR A 47 -13.69 1.17 -3.39
N VAL A 48 -14.35 1.70 -2.38
CA VAL A 48 -13.82 1.76 -1.02
C VAL A 48 -14.84 1.16 -0.07
N PHE A 49 -14.39 0.24 0.79
CA PHE A 49 -15.18 -0.22 1.92
C PHE A 49 -15.49 0.97 2.85
N PRO A 50 -16.65 1.02 3.52
CA PRO A 50 -16.94 2.08 4.48
C PRO A 50 -15.77 2.36 5.43
N ASP A 51 -15.47 3.64 5.64
CA ASP A 51 -14.36 4.16 6.46
C ASP A 51 -12.93 3.87 5.92
N GLY A 52 -12.79 3.24 4.75
CA GLY A 52 -11.49 2.90 4.16
C GLY A 52 -10.66 4.08 3.64
N LEU A 53 -11.23 5.28 3.55
CA LEU A 53 -10.57 6.53 3.14
C LEU A 53 -10.91 7.61 4.16
N SER A 54 -9.92 8.26 4.74
CA SER A 54 -10.19 9.34 5.71
C SER A 54 -10.92 10.51 5.04
N GLN A 55 -11.86 11.15 5.73
CA GLN A 55 -12.45 12.42 5.30
C GLN A 55 -11.49 13.62 5.48
N GLU A 56 -10.43 13.44 6.26
CA GLU A 56 -9.41 14.45 6.53
C GLU A 56 -8.25 14.38 5.51
N GLY A 57 -7.47 15.46 5.43
CA GLY A 57 -6.34 15.60 4.52
C GLY A 57 -6.72 15.53 3.04
N GLU A 58 -5.71 15.36 2.18
CA GLU A 58 -5.86 15.33 0.73
C GLU A 58 -5.61 13.93 0.15
N SER A 59 -5.74 12.87 0.95
CA SER A 59 -5.60 11.50 0.49
C SER A 59 -6.67 11.14 -0.53
N TRP A 60 -6.31 10.33 -1.53
CA TRP A 60 -7.22 9.94 -2.61
C TRP A 60 -6.96 8.51 -3.11
N VAL A 61 -8.03 7.88 -3.57
CA VAL A 61 -8.06 6.54 -4.17
C VAL A 61 -8.61 6.69 -5.58
N ASP A 62 -7.81 6.40 -6.60
CA ASP A 62 -8.23 6.59 -7.99
C ASP A 62 -9.28 5.58 -8.48
N GLN A 63 -9.87 5.88 -9.64
CA GLN A 63 -10.93 5.07 -10.24
C GLN A 63 -10.55 3.60 -10.50
N GLY A 64 -9.26 3.32 -10.68
CA GLY A 64 -8.72 1.97 -10.92
C GLY A 64 -8.44 1.17 -9.64
N SER A 65 -8.66 1.75 -8.46
CA SER A 65 -8.29 1.13 -7.18
C SER A 65 -9.47 0.54 -6.42
N VAL A 66 -9.16 -0.43 -5.56
CA VAL A 66 -10.11 -1.12 -4.68
C VAL A 66 -9.53 -1.21 -3.27
N ILE A 67 -10.28 -0.75 -2.28
CA ILE A 67 -9.89 -0.71 -0.86
C ILE A 67 -10.86 -1.57 -0.07
N GLY A 68 -10.40 -2.74 0.36
CA GLY A 68 -11.19 -3.71 1.10
C GLY A 68 -11.34 -3.40 2.60
N PRO A 69 -11.97 -4.31 3.34
CA PRO A 69 -12.32 -4.08 4.75
C PRO A 69 -11.08 -3.92 5.64
N GLN A 70 -11.21 -3.12 6.70
CA GLN A 70 -10.14 -2.84 7.67
C GLN A 70 -8.88 -2.25 7.05
N CYS A 71 -8.99 -1.64 5.87
CA CYS A 71 -7.94 -0.81 5.30
C CYS A 71 -8.20 0.65 5.68
N GLU A 72 -7.15 1.48 5.65
CA GLU A 72 -7.24 2.91 5.90
C GLU A 72 -6.31 3.67 4.96
N VAL A 73 -6.84 4.67 4.26
CA VAL A 73 -6.07 5.60 3.43
C VAL A 73 -6.21 7.03 3.97
N ALA A 74 -5.12 7.62 4.48
CA ALA A 74 -5.19 8.87 5.25
C ALA A 74 -4.06 9.88 4.93
N GLY A 75 -4.14 11.08 5.50
CA GLY A 75 -3.16 12.15 5.27
C GLY A 75 -3.21 12.68 3.83
N ASN A 76 -2.08 12.65 3.14
CA ASN A 76 -1.89 12.96 1.72
C ASN A 76 -1.54 11.70 0.90
N ALA A 77 -1.85 10.52 1.42
CA ALA A 77 -1.58 9.26 0.76
C ALA A 77 -2.29 9.18 -0.60
N LEU A 78 -1.63 8.56 -1.57
CA LEU A 78 -2.18 8.35 -2.91
C LEU A 78 -2.17 6.87 -3.27
N VAL A 79 -3.35 6.33 -3.60
CA VAL A 79 -3.51 4.95 -4.07
C VAL A 79 -4.03 4.97 -5.50
N GLN A 80 -3.28 4.38 -6.43
CA GLN A 80 -3.60 4.38 -7.86
C GLN A 80 -3.50 3.00 -8.49
N GLN A 81 -4.50 2.60 -9.27
CA GLN A 81 -4.56 1.32 -9.97
C GLN A 81 -4.16 0.13 -9.07
N SER A 82 -4.56 0.15 -7.81
CA SER A 82 -4.06 -0.79 -6.79
C SER A 82 -5.17 -1.48 -6.03
N TYR A 83 -4.87 -2.65 -5.48
CA TYR A 83 -5.77 -3.40 -4.62
C TYR A 83 -5.20 -3.48 -3.20
N LEU A 84 -5.93 -2.95 -2.23
CA LEU A 84 -5.66 -3.13 -0.81
C LEU A 84 -6.69 -4.11 -0.25
N GLY A 85 -6.24 -5.29 0.19
CA GLY A 85 -7.14 -6.37 0.57
C GLY A 85 -7.77 -6.18 1.95
N ARG A 86 -7.00 -6.41 3.01
CA ARG A 86 -7.47 -6.35 4.40
C ARG A 86 -6.31 -5.97 5.32
N ASN A 87 -6.58 -5.18 6.36
CA ASN A 87 -5.59 -4.72 7.33
C ASN A 87 -4.41 -3.97 6.66
N VAL A 88 -4.71 -3.09 5.70
CA VAL A 88 -3.68 -2.28 5.03
C VAL A 88 -3.87 -0.81 5.37
N VAL A 89 -2.81 -0.18 5.88
CA VAL A 89 -2.80 1.25 6.20
C VAL A 89 -1.84 1.97 5.25
N VAL A 90 -2.33 2.99 4.56
CA VAL A 90 -1.53 3.89 3.71
C VAL A 90 -1.77 5.32 4.16
N LYS A 91 -0.76 5.96 4.74
CA LYS A 91 -0.92 7.28 5.38
C LYS A 91 0.23 8.24 5.09
N ASP A 92 0.18 9.42 5.71
CA ASP A 92 1.15 10.51 5.52
C ASP A 92 1.23 10.94 4.05
N ASN A 93 2.41 10.90 3.42
CA ASN A 93 2.60 11.20 2.01
C ASN A 93 2.95 9.93 1.21
N ALA A 94 2.54 8.75 1.68
CA ALA A 94 2.82 7.48 1.02
C ALA A 94 2.16 7.36 -0.36
N VAL A 95 2.74 6.55 -1.24
CA VAL A 95 2.21 6.28 -2.58
C VAL A 95 2.20 4.78 -2.84
N VAL A 96 1.03 4.28 -3.26
CA VAL A 96 0.86 2.91 -3.74
C VAL A 96 0.30 2.96 -5.14
N THR A 97 1.03 2.41 -6.12
CA THR A 97 0.65 2.46 -7.53
C THR A 97 0.79 1.09 -8.19
N LYS A 98 -0.20 0.66 -8.97
CA LYS A 98 -0.18 -0.61 -9.73
C LYS A 98 0.18 -1.83 -8.86
N SER A 99 -0.22 -1.84 -7.59
CA SER A 99 0.26 -2.82 -6.60
C SER A 99 -0.88 -3.56 -5.93
N THR A 100 -0.57 -4.76 -5.44
CA THR A 100 -1.49 -5.61 -4.66
C THR A 100 -0.90 -5.81 -3.29
N LEU A 101 -1.63 -5.39 -2.25
CA LEU A 101 -1.26 -5.54 -0.85
C LEU A 101 -2.31 -6.43 -0.18
N GLU A 102 -1.93 -7.68 0.15
CA GLU A 102 -2.87 -8.72 0.56
C GLU A 102 -2.54 -9.35 1.93
N PHE A 103 -3.61 -9.63 2.68
CA PHE A 103 -3.71 -10.50 3.87
C PHE A 103 -2.48 -10.62 4.77
N ALA A 104 -2.59 -10.06 5.98
CA ALA A 104 -1.69 -10.40 7.07
C ALA A 104 -2.36 -10.24 8.44
N PRO A 105 -2.02 -11.08 9.44
CA PRO A 105 -2.56 -10.98 10.79
C PRO A 105 -2.26 -9.63 11.46
N ARG A 106 -1.07 -9.03 11.18
CA ARG A 106 -0.65 -7.73 11.73
C ARG A 106 -0.68 -6.60 10.69
N GLY A 107 -1.09 -6.90 9.46
CA GLY A 107 -1.32 -5.92 8.41
C GLY A 107 -0.09 -5.45 7.63
N ILE A 108 -0.34 -4.62 6.63
CA ILE A 108 0.69 -3.93 5.83
C ILE A 108 0.56 -2.43 6.10
N GLU A 109 1.67 -1.75 6.36
CA GLU A 109 1.69 -0.31 6.63
C GLU A 109 2.66 0.41 5.69
N ILE A 110 2.14 1.35 4.91
CA ILE A 110 2.93 2.26 4.07
C ILE A 110 2.78 3.69 4.61
N SER A 111 3.87 4.31 5.06
CA SER A 111 3.84 5.61 5.76
C SER A 111 5.02 6.50 5.40
N GLY A 112 5.06 7.73 5.95
CA GLY A 112 6.04 8.75 5.60
C GLY A 112 5.93 9.19 4.13
N ARG A 113 7.00 9.04 3.37
CA ARG A 113 7.06 9.18 1.90
C ARG A 113 7.26 7.83 1.21
N GLY A 114 6.95 6.72 1.88
CA GLY A 114 7.14 5.37 1.38
C GLY A 114 6.43 5.13 0.05
N ARG A 115 7.06 4.37 -0.85
CA ARG A 115 6.58 4.13 -2.21
C ARG A 115 6.50 2.64 -2.51
N VAL A 116 5.34 2.16 -2.92
CA VAL A 116 5.14 0.81 -3.43
C VAL A 116 4.60 0.90 -4.85
N VAL A 117 5.36 0.39 -5.82
CA VAL A 117 5.03 0.57 -7.25
C VAL A 117 5.17 -0.75 -8.01
N SER A 118 4.11 -1.18 -8.68
CA SER A 118 4.12 -2.42 -9.48
C SER A 118 4.54 -3.65 -8.66
N SER A 119 4.16 -3.72 -7.39
CA SER A 119 4.64 -4.72 -6.44
C SER A 119 3.51 -5.56 -5.85
N TYR A 120 3.86 -6.73 -5.35
CA TYR A 120 2.96 -7.63 -4.62
C TYR A 120 3.51 -7.81 -3.20
N LEU A 121 2.74 -7.41 -2.19
CA LEU A 121 3.12 -7.52 -0.78
C LEU A 121 2.11 -8.40 -0.05
N GLN A 122 2.60 -9.41 0.68
CA GLN A 122 1.78 -10.28 1.51
C GLN A 122 2.47 -10.61 2.83
N GLY A 123 1.77 -10.51 3.94
CA GLY A 123 2.36 -10.68 5.29
C GLY A 123 2.54 -9.35 6.04
N ASN A 124 3.26 -9.40 7.16
CA ASN A 124 3.41 -8.27 8.07
C ASN A 124 4.53 -7.34 7.56
N ILE A 125 4.18 -6.43 6.65
CA ILE A 125 5.16 -5.62 5.91
C ILE A 125 4.99 -4.14 6.26
N ARG A 126 6.09 -3.46 6.59
CA ARG A 126 6.12 -2.01 6.76
C ARG A 126 7.04 -1.37 5.74
N VAL A 127 6.57 -0.34 5.05
CA VAL A 127 7.39 0.53 4.19
C VAL A 127 7.26 1.97 4.68
N SER A 128 8.34 2.55 5.20
CA SER A 128 8.30 3.88 5.82
C SER A 128 9.53 4.74 5.51
N GLY A 129 9.54 6.00 5.95
CA GLY A 129 10.57 6.97 5.56
C GLY A 129 10.41 7.37 4.10
N GLU A 130 11.50 7.37 3.33
CA GLU A 130 11.49 7.56 1.87
C GLU A 130 11.77 6.24 1.13
N ALA A 131 11.57 5.10 1.79
CA ALA A 131 11.84 3.80 1.21
C ALA A 131 10.96 3.51 -0.02
N ALA A 132 11.52 2.78 -0.99
CA ALA A 132 10.85 2.40 -2.22
C ALA A 132 10.92 0.89 -2.47
N VAL A 133 9.76 0.28 -2.75
CA VAL A 133 9.60 -1.10 -3.18
C VAL A 133 8.95 -1.13 -4.56
N VAL A 134 9.72 -1.47 -5.58
CA VAL A 134 9.32 -1.32 -6.98
C VAL A 134 9.49 -2.63 -7.74
N ARG A 135 8.49 -3.03 -8.50
CA ARG A 135 8.50 -4.27 -9.31
C ARG A 135 8.92 -5.51 -8.51
N SER A 136 8.53 -5.56 -7.24
CA SER A 136 9.05 -6.54 -6.30
C SER A 136 7.91 -7.37 -5.68
N LYS A 137 8.26 -8.57 -5.25
CA LYS A 137 7.38 -9.43 -4.45
C LYS A 137 7.96 -9.54 -3.05
N MET A 138 7.13 -9.38 -2.03
CA MET A 138 7.54 -9.51 -0.63
C MET A 138 6.55 -10.37 0.13
N PHE A 139 7.08 -11.37 0.84
CA PHE A 139 6.30 -12.31 1.64
C PHE A 139 6.87 -12.42 3.07
N GLY A 140 6.01 -12.26 4.08
CA GLY A 140 6.35 -12.52 5.48
C GLY A 140 6.54 -11.27 6.34
N ASN A 141 7.50 -11.27 7.27
CA ASN A 141 7.69 -10.18 8.25
C ASN A 141 8.84 -9.25 7.84
N ILE A 142 8.56 -8.19 7.10
CA ILE A 142 9.59 -7.36 6.44
C ILE A 142 9.38 -5.87 6.76
N ASN A 143 10.43 -5.21 7.25
CA ASN A 143 10.45 -3.76 7.47
C ASN A 143 11.42 -3.12 6.47
N VAL A 144 10.90 -2.30 5.55
CA VAL A 144 11.69 -1.48 4.63
C VAL A 144 11.59 -0.03 5.08
N PHE A 145 12.68 0.59 5.52
CA PHE A 145 12.61 1.93 6.12
C PHE A 145 13.83 2.80 5.82
N GLY A 146 13.76 4.07 6.22
CA GLY A 146 14.81 5.05 5.92
C GLY A 146 14.75 5.46 4.45
N ILE A 147 15.83 5.29 3.71
CA ILE A 147 15.93 5.64 2.28
C ILE A 147 16.24 4.41 1.41
N ALA A 148 15.84 3.24 1.88
CA ALA A 148 16.14 1.97 1.25
C ALA A 148 15.35 1.75 -0.04
N ASN A 149 15.93 0.99 -0.95
CA ASN A 149 15.46 0.85 -2.32
C ASN A 149 15.50 -0.62 -2.72
N VAL A 150 14.34 -1.20 -3.01
CA VAL A 150 14.18 -2.60 -3.42
C VAL A 150 13.51 -2.63 -4.80
N TYR A 151 14.25 -3.02 -5.82
CA TYR A 151 13.81 -3.03 -7.22
C TYR A 151 13.93 -4.44 -7.81
N ASP A 152 12.91 -4.92 -8.51
CA ASP A 152 12.97 -6.18 -9.25
C ASP A 152 13.38 -7.38 -8.36
N CYS A 153 12.94 -7.38 -7.10
CA CYS A 153 13.34 -8.37 -6.10
C CYS A 153 12.22 -9.35 -5.75
N ASN A 154 12.60 -10.55 -5.32
CA ASN A 154 11.74 -11.44 -4.53
C ASN A 154 12.30 -11.53 -3.11
N VAL A 155 11.52 -11.12 -2.11
CA VAL A 155 11.94 -11.10 -0.71
C VAL A 155 11.00 -11.98 0.09
N GLU A 156 11.53 -12.99 0.75
CA GLU A 156 10.75 -13.90 1.59
C GLU A 156 11.40 -14.01 2.96
N SER A 157 10.62 -13.80 4.02
CA SER A 157 11.13 -13.85 5.38
C SER A 157 10.16 -14.55 6.33
N ASN A 158 10.61 -15.63 6.96
CA ASN A 158 9.84 -16.30 8.02
C ASN A 158 10.12 -15.72 9.42
N SER A 159 11.11 -14.83 9.52
CA SER A 159 11.44 -14.03 10.71
C SER A 159 11.39 -12.54 10.39
N THR A 160 11.70 -11.67 11.35
CA THR A 160 11.79 -10.23 11.07
C THR A 160 13.02 -9.95 10.21
N LEU A 161 12.80 -9.40 9.01
CA LEU A 161 13.84 -8.87 8.12
C LEU A 161 13.76 -7.35 8.09
N GLU A 162 14.89 -6.68 8.38
CA GLU A 162 15.03 -5.23 8.26
C GLU A 162 15.86 -4.87 7.03
N ILE A 163 15.28 -4.06 6.15
CA ILE A 163 15.93 -3.44 4.99
C ILE A 163 15.96 -1.93 5.24
N ALA A 164 17.13 -1.40 5.51
CA ALA A 164 17.29 -0.04 6.07
C ALA A 164 18.36 0.77 5.34
N ASN A 165 18.49 2.05 5.70
CA ASN A 165 19.56 2.95 5.24
C ASN A 165 19.60 3.16 3.71
N ARG A 166 20.77 3.46 3.13
CA ARG A 166 21.00 3.57 1.68
C ARG A 166 21.11 2.21 0.99
N GLU A 167 20.54 1.15 1.56
CA GLU A 167 20.59 -0.17 0.92
C GLU A 167 19.80 -0.14 -0.39
N TYR A 168 20.43 -0.70 -1.42
CA TYR A 168 19.93 -0.71 -2.78
C TYR A 168 20.01 -2.14 -3.30
N TYR A 169 18.86 -2.82 -3.38
CA TYR A 169 18.72 -4.18 -3.88
C TYR A 169 18.07 -4.13 -5.27
N VAL A 170 18.72 -4.76 -6.26
CA VAL A 170 18.20 -4.88 -7.62
C VAL A 170 18.35 -6.32 -8.11
N GLY A 171 17.25 -6.91 -8.61
CA GLY A 171 17.30 -8.23 -9.24
C GLY A 171 17.67 -9.36 -8.28
N LYS A 172 17.41 -9.18 -6.98
CA LYS A 172 17.82 -10.13 -5.93
C LYS A 172 16.66 -11.00 -5.46
N THR A 173 16.97 -12.26 -5.17
CA THR A 173 16.18 -13.09 -4.27
C THR A 173 16.79 -12.99 -2.87
N ILE A 174 16.02 -12.54 -1.89
CA ILE A 174 16.43 -12.38 -0.50
C ILE A 174 15.59 -13.33 0.34
N LEU A 175 16.25 -14.26 1.03
CA LEU A 175 15.61 -15.23 1.92
C LEU A 175 16.15 -15.03 3.34
N ALA A 176 15.27 -14.74 4.29
CA ALA A 176 15.63 -14.64 5.70
C ALA A 176 14.95 -15.76 6.50
N GLN A 177 15.78 -16.55 7.21
CA GLN A 177 15.35 -17.71 8.00
C GLN A 177 15.95 -17.70 9.41
N GLY A 178 15.14 -17.82 10.46
CA GLY A 178 15.61 -17.88 11.86
C GLY A 178 15.67 -16.53 12.57
N ASN A 179 16.01 -16.51 13.87
CA ASN A 179 15.92 -15.31 14.71
C ASN A 179 16.97 -14.27 14.30
N GLU A 180 16.50 -13.19 13.65
CA GLU A 180 17.21 -11.95 13.29
C GLU A 180 18.21 -12.03 12.12
N HIS A 181 17.81 -11.50 10.96
CA HIS A 181 18.71 -11.17 9.85
C HIS A 181 18.80 -9.65 9.69
N ARG A 182 19.92 -9.07 10.13
CA ARG A 182 20.37 -7.75 9.67
C ARG A 182 21.28 -7.94 8.47
N GLY A 183 20.81 -7.54 7.29
CA GLY A 183 21.60 -7.43 6.06
C GLY A 183 22.16 -8.76 5.55
N VAL A 184 21.45 -9.43 4.64
CA VAL A 184 22.04 -10.56 3.91
C VAL A 184 23.11 -10.03 2.95
N GLU A 185 24.31 -10.57 3.11
CA GLU A 185 25.51 -10.32 2.34
C GLU A 185 25.30 -10.21 0.82
N LYS A 186 26.09 -9.30 0.25
CA LYS A 186 26.47 -9.24 -1.17
C LYS A 186 26.75 -10.65 -1.73
N ARG A 187 25.83 -11.21 -2.49
CA ARG A 187 26.22 -12.01 -3.67
C ARG A 187 26.05 -11.17 -4.92
N LEU A 188 27.14 -10.49 -5.27
CA LEU A 188 27.47 -10.13 -6.65
C LEU A 188 27.75 -11.46 -7.38
N GLY A 189 26.70 -12.05 -7.94
CA GLY A 189 26.81 -13.17 -8.87
C GLY A 189 26.64 -12.61 -10.28
N ARG A 190 27.76 -12.63 -11.01
CA ARG A 190 28.03 -12.27 -12.41
C ARG A 190 26.85 -11.96 -13.32
#